data_AF-A0A949HF89-F1
#
_entry.id   AF-A0A949HF89-F1
#
_cell.length_a   1.000
_cell.length_b   1.000
_cell.length_c   1.000
_cell.angle_alpha   90.00
_cell.angle_beta   90.00
_cell.angle_gamma   90.00
#
_symmetry.space_group_name_H-M   'P 1'
#
loop_
_entity.id
_entity.type
_entity.pdbx_description
1 polymer ?
#
loop_
_entity_poly.entity_id
_entity_poly.type
_entity_poly.pdbx_seq_one_letter_code
_entity_poly.pdbx_strand_id
1 'polypeptide(L)'
;YGSISIVTFIVGTEFLERLGTPFGGYMVALMSLMESPAIIVGIALVRLFAPSSASATERPGVGSILRESLLNGTVLLLVGSLVIGFITGPSAGAGLQPFMSGIFKGVVLLFLLDVGMMAARRIAQLARVGAPLVVFGIVAPLVNGALGIGLASLMGMAVGDAFLFALLCASSSYIAAPAAMRQAIPEANPGLFELLSLSVTFPFNISIGIPLYWWIITTLWQ
;
A
#
# COMPACT_ATOMS: atom_id res chain seq x y z
N TYR A 1 3.44 -7.02 4.61
CA TYR A 1 4.01 -6.93 3.25
C TYR A 1 3.00 -7.43 2.24
N GLY A 2 2.90 -6.83 1.05
CA GLY A 2 1.84 -7.15 0.10
C GLY A 2 0.50 -6.45 0.38
N SER A 3 0.54 -5.38 1.18
CA SER A 3 -0.58 -4.45 1.40
C SER A 3 -0.18 -3.08 0.87
N ILE A 4 -1.13 -2.23 0.55
CA ILE A 4 -0.92 -0.98 -0.18
C ILE A 4 -0.36 0.15 0.69
N SER A 5 0.35 1.08 0.06
CA SER A 5 0.75 2.37 0.64
C SER A 5 0.23 3.48 -0.26
N ILE A 6 -0.74 4.25 0.26
CA ILE A 6 -1.30 5.41 -0.45
C ILE A 6 -0.24 6.42 -0.84
N VAL A 7 0.79 6.58 0.00
CA VAL A 7 1.86 7.55 -0.21
C VAL A 7 2.80 7.08 -1.31
N THR A 8 3.16 5.79 -1.31
CA THR A 8 3.95 5.21 -2.39
C THR A 8 3.20 5.31 -3.72
N PHE A 9 1.88 5.08 -3.70
CA PHE A 9 1.02 5.29 -4.87
C PHE A 9 1.03 6.74 -5.35
N ILE A 10 0.86 7.72 -4.47
CA ILE A 10 0.89 9.15 -4.83
C ILE A 10 2.23 9.56 -5.45
N VAL A 11 3.35 9.09 -4.88
CA VAL A 11 4.67 9.36 -5.46
C VAL A 11 4.78 8.71 -6.84
N GLY A 12 4.24 7.50 -7.01
CA GLY A 12 4.16 6.83 -8.32
C GLY A 12 3.33 7.60 -9.35
N THR A 13 2.17 8.12 -8.98
CA THR A 13 1.33 8.91 -9.91
C THR A 13 2.01 10.22 -10.28
N GLU A 14 2.63 10.92 -9.33
CA GLU A 14 3.41 12.13 -9.61
C GLU A 14 4.63 11.84 -10.51
N PHE A 15 5.29 10.69 -10.32
CA PHE A 15 6.37 10.24 -11.18
C PHE A 15 5.90 10.04 -12.63
N LEU A 16 4.76 9.39 -12.84
CA LEU A 16 4.17 9.23 -14.19
C LEU A 16 3.71 10.57 -14.79
N GLU A 17 3.10 11.46 -14.00
CA GLU A 17 2.71 12.81 -14.44
C GLU A 17 3.91 13.59 -14.96
N ARG A 18 5.05 13.54 -14.26
CA ARG A 18 6.29 14.19 -14.70
C ARG A 18 6.88 13.61 -15.98
N LEU A 19 6.68 12.31 -16.21
CA LEU A 19 7.08 11.65 -17.44
C LEU A 19 6.05 11.81 -18.58
N GLY A 20 4.90 12.45 -18.32
CA GLY A 20 3.82 12.56 -19.29
C GLY A 20 3.19 11.21 -19.66
N THR A 21 3.32 10.20 -18.82
CA THR A 21 2.77 8.86 -19.06
C THR A 21 1.35 8.78 -18.50
N PRO A 22 0.33 8.46 -19.33
CA PRO A 22 -1.04 8.34 -18.86
C PRO A 22 -1.23 7.06 -18.03
N PHE A 23 -2.15 7.13 -17.09
CA PHE A 23 -2.67 6.01 -16.31
C PHE A 23 -4.18 6.22 -16.05
N GLY A 24 -4.90 5.14 -15.83
CA GLY A 24 -6.33 5.16 -15.59
C GLY A 24 -6.67 5.59 -14.16
N GLY A 25 -7.67 6.46 -14.03
CA GLY A 25 -8.19 6.89 -12.71
C GLY A 25 -8.73 5.73 -11.85
N TYR A 26 -9.09 4.59 -12.47
CA TYR A 26 -9.50 3.38 -11.77
C TYR A 26 -8.40 2.79 -10.88
N MET A 27 -7.12 3.14 -11.11
CA MET A 27 -6.01 2.71 -10.25
C MET A 27 -6.14 3.22 -8.81
N VAL A 28 -6.79 4.37 -8.60
CA VAL A 28 -7.11 4.89 -7.26
C VAL A 28 -8.12 3.97 -6.57
N ALA A 29 -9.14 3.50 -7.30
CA ALA A 29 -10.13 2.57 -6.78
C ALA A 29 -9.50 1.21 -6.49
N LEU A 30 -8.62 0.73 -7.36
CA LEU A 30 -7.89 -0.53 -7.17
C LEU A 30 -7.01 -0.47 -5.91
N MET A 31 -6.28 0.63 -5.70
CA MET A 31 -5.45 0.84 -4.52
C MET A 31 -6.24 0.70 -3.22
N SER A 32 -7.40 1.35 -3.13
CA SER A 32 -8.27 1.25 -1.94
C SER A 32 -8.89 -0.14 -1.80
N LEU A 33 -9.30 -0.76 -2.90
CA LEU A 33 -9.86 -2.11 -2.89
C LEU A 33 -8.86 -3.17 -2.42
N MET A 34 -7.57 -3.02 -2.73
CA MET A 34 -6.51 -3.95 -2.36
C MET A 34 -6.19 -3.96 -0.85
N GLU A 35 -6.60 -2.92 -0.10
CA GLU A 35 -6.30 -2.83 1.33
C GLU A 35 -7.03 -3.94 2.13
N SER A 36 -8.33 -4.12 1.89
CA SER A 36 -9.16 -5.08 2.59
C SER A 36 -8.73 -6.54 2.36
N PRO A 37 -8.59 -7.05 1.12
CA PRO A 37 -8.08 -8.40 0.86
C PRO A 37 -6.70 -8.65 1.48
N ALA A 38 -5.80 -7.67 1.43
CA ALA A 38 -4.47 -7.82 2.00
C ALA A 38 -4.51 -8.01 3.53
N ILE A 39 -5.39 -7.29 4.23
CA ILE A 39 -5.59 -7.47 5.68
C ILE A 39 -6.16 -8.86 5.97
N ILE A 40 -7.21 -9.27 5.25
CA ILE A 40 -7.83 -10.60 5.42
C ILE A 40 -6.80 -11.72 5.23
N VAL A 41 -6.06 -11.68 4.12
CA VAL A 41 -5.04 -12.68 3.80
C VAL A 41 -3.93 -12.67 4.85
N GLY A 42 -3.49 -11.50 5.31
CA GLY A 42 -2.49 -11.39 6.37
C GLY A 42 -2.93 -12.07 7.68
N ILE A 43 -4.18 -11.83 8.10
CA ILE A 43 -4.75 -12.48 9.30
C ILE A 43 -4.89 -13.99 9.07
N ALA A 44 -5.34 -14.41 7.89
CA ALA A 44 -5.46 -15.82 7.54
C ALA A 44 -4.11 -16.55 7.55
N LEU A 45 -3.05 -15.94 7.00
CA LEU A 45 -1.70 -16.49 7.01
C LEU A 45 -1.17 -16.66 8.44
N VAL A 46 -1.37 -15.68 9.32
CA VAL A 46 -0.97 -15.84 10.73
C VAL A 46 -1.73 -16.99 11.37
N ARG A 47 -3.04 -17.13 11.12
CA ARG A 47 -3.84 -18.24 11.67
C ARG A 47 -3.39 -19.62 11.18
N LEU A 48 -2.91 -19.72 9.94
CA LEU A 48 -2.47 -20.98 9.34
C LEU A 48 -1.07 -21.40 9.80
N PHE A 49 -0.18 -20.43 10.04
CA PHE A 49 1.25 -20.68 10.26
C PHE A 49 1.75 -20.35 11.68
N ALA A 50 0.96 -19.66 12.51
CA ALA A 50 1.35 -19.41 13.90
C ALA A 50 1.30 -20.72 14.72
N PRO A 51 2.32 -20.98 15.58
CA PRO A 51 2.31 -22.13 16.47
C PRO A 51 1.06 -22.11 17.35
N SER A 52 0.33 -23.23 17.41
CA SER A 52 -0.85 -23.39 18.27
C SER A 52 -0.46 -23.40 19.75
N SER A 53 -0.14 -22.25 20.31
CA SER A 53 0.25 -22.13 21.72
C SER A 53 -0.12 -20.77 22.31
N ALA A 54 -1.38 -20.36 22.19
CA ALA A 54 -2.04 -19.44 23.13
C ALA A 54 -3.56 -19.45 22.90
N SER A 55 -4.30 -19.67 23.99
CA SER A 55 -5.74 -19.42 24.22
C SER A 55 -6.66 -19.18 23.03
N ALA A 56 -7.53 -20.17 22.79
CA ALA A 56 -8.77 -20.04 22.02
C ALA A 56 -9.81 -19.14 22.73
N THR A 57 -9.49 -17.86 22.96
CA THR A 57 -10.46 -16.85 23.40
C THR A 57 -11.04 -16.15 22.17
N GLU A 58 -12.35 -16.30 22.02
CA GLU A 58 -13.27 -15.64 21.07
C GLU A 58 -12.71 -15.33 19.68
N ARG A 59 -12.79 -16.33 18.81
CA ARG A 59 -12.44 -16.24 17.39
C ARG A 59 -13.49 -15.40 16.65
N PRO A 60 -13.15 -14.22 16.10
CA PRO A 60 -14.04 -13.56 15.15
C PRO A 60 -14.21 -14.47 13.94
N GLY A 61 -15.46 -14.85 13.66
CA GLY A 61 -15.80 -15.72 12.54
C GLY A 61 -15.36 -15.10 11.21
N VAL A 62 -15.11 -15.93 10.19
CA VAL A 62 -14.77 -15.44 8.84
C VAL A 62 -15.78 -14.40 8.34
N GLY A 63 -17.05 -14.54 8.73
CA GLY A 63 -18.10 -13.56 8.44
C GLY A 63 -17.95 -12.21 9.14
N SER A 64 -17.41 -12.13 10.36
CA SER A 64 -17.15 -10.84 11.01
C SER A 64 -15.99 -10.11 10.33
N ILE A 65 -14.94 -10.84 9.94
CA ILE A 65 -13.78 -10.29 9.22
C ILE A 65 -14.19 -9.79 7.84
N LEU A 66 -15.02 -10.54 7.10
CA LEU A 66 -15.57 -10.11 5.82
C LEU A 66 -16.46 -8.87 5.96
N ARG A 67 -17.35 -8.87 6.96
CA ARG A 67 -18.20 -7.71 7.26
C ARG A 67 -17.35 -6.48 7.59
N GLU A 68 -16.33 -6.63 8.41
CA GLU A 68 -15.44 -5.55 8.83
C GLU A 68 -14.56 -5.04 7.69
N SER A 69 -14.14 -5.92 6.80
CA SER A 69 -13.36 -5.57 5.60
C SER A 69 -14.20 -4.84 4.54
N LEU A 70 -15.48 -5.19 4.40
CA LEU A 70 -16.41 -4.52 3.48
C LEU A 70 -16.99 -3.23 4.06
N LEU A 71 -17.21 -3.17 5.37
CA LEU A 71 -17.69 -1.99 6.09
C LEU A 71 -16.55 -1.10 6.60
N ASN A 72 -15.32 -1.32 6.13
CA ASN A 72 -14.22 -0.43 6.43
C ASN A 72 -14.55 0.99 5.92
N GLY A 73 -14.37 1.98 6.78
CA GLY A 73 -14.64 3.39 6.46
C GLY A 73 -13.99 3.84 5.16
N THR A 74 -12.77 3.38 4.84
CA THR A 74 -12.07 3.73 3.58
C THR A 74 -12.81 3.17 2.35
N VAL A 75 -13.29 1.94 2.42
CA VAL A 75 -14.03 1.29 1.32
C VAL A 75 -15.40 1.94 1.16
N LEU A 76 -16.10 2.20 2.27
CA LEU A 76 -17.40 2.88 2.24
C LEU A 76 -17.28 4.29 1.66
N LEU A 77 -16.24 5.04 2.04
CA LEU A 77 -15.95 6.36 1.49
C LEU A 77 -15.56 6.30 0.01
N LEU A 78 -14.78 5.31 -0.42
CA LEU A 78 -14.45 5.11 -1.83
C LEU A 78 -15.71 4.82 -2.66
N VAL A 79 -16.50 3.82 -2.25
CA VAL A 79 -17.71 3.41 -2.97
C VAL A 79 -18.72 4.57 -2.96
N GLY A 80 -18.92 5.21 -1.82
CA GLY A 80 -19.80 6.37 -1.67
C GLY A 80 -19.38 7.55 -2.55
N SER A 81 -18.09 7.92 -2.54
CA SER A 81 -17.57 9.00 -3.38
C SER A 81 -17.64 8.67 -4.88
N LEU A 82 -17.44 7.42 -5.27
CA LEU A 82 -17.60 6.98 -6.66
C LEU A 82 -19.07 7.08 -7.12
N VAL A 83 -20.02 6.64 -6.28
CA VAL A 83 -21.46 6.76 -6.57
C VAL A 83 -21.87 8.23 -6.67
N ILE A 84 -21.44 9.07 -5.73
CA ILE A 84 -21.70 10.51 -5.76
C ILE A 84 -21.09 11.12 -7.03
N GLY A 85 -19.84 10.81 -7.36
CA GLY A 85 -19.16 11.31 -8.56
C GLY A 85 -19.84 10.86 -9.86
N PHE A 86 -20.32 9.62 -9.92
CA PHE A 86 -21.08 9.09 -11.06
C PHE A 86 -22.41 9.82 -11.25
N ILE A 87 -23.15 10.09 -10.16
CA ILE A 87 -24.45 10.78 -10.20
C ILE A 87 -24.28 12.28 -10.51
N THR A 88 -23.29 12.92 -9.91
CA THR A 88 -23.10 14.39 -9.96
C THR A 88 -22.27 14.86 -11.15
N GLY A 89 -21.47 13.98 -11.75
CA GLY A 89 -20.67 14.27 -12.93
C GLY A 89 -19.41 15.12 -12.67
N PRO A 90 -18.59 15.37 -13.72
CA PRO A 90 -17.27 15.99 -13.59
C PRO A 90 -17.28 17.42 -13.03
N SER A 91 -18.36 18.17 -13.24
CA SER A 91 -18.50 19.57 -12.82
C SER A 91 -18.63 19.72 -11.30
N ALA A 92 -19.16 18.72 -10.60
CA ALA A 92 -19.32 18.76 -9.15
C ALA A 92 -17.98 18.73 -8.39
N GLY A 93 -16.92 18.19 -9.01
CA GLY A 93 -15.58 18.15 -8.43
C GLY A 93 -14.81 19.47 -8.53
N ALA A 94 -15.29 20.45 -9.31
CA ALA A 94 -14.56 21.70 -9.55
C ALA A 94 -14.31 22.49 -8.25
N GLY A 95 -15.27 22.50 -7.33
CA GLY A 95 -15.12 23.15 -6.03
C GLY A 95 -14.09 22.47 -5.12
N LEU A 96 -13.75 21.20 -5.37
CA LEU A 96 -12.78 20.42 -4.60
C LEU A 96 -11.35 20.51 -5.17
N GLN A 97 -11.16 21.11 -6.35
CA GLN A 97 -9.85 21.26 -6.98
C GLN A 97 -8.76 21.82 -6.06
N PRO A 98 -9.01 22.89 -5.27
CA PRO A 98 -7.99 23.40 -4.34
C PRO A 98 -7.48 22.35 -3.34
N PHE A 99 -8.33 21.41 -2.95
CA PHE A 99 -7.97 20.32 -2.04
C PHE A 99 -7.35 19.14 -2.75
N MET A 100 -7.74 18.85 -4.00
CA MET A 100 -7.27 17.67 -4.74
C MET A 100 -5.93 17.90 -5.47
N SER A 101 -5.72 19.08 -6.04
CA SER A 101 -4.51 19.40 -6.83
C SER A 101 -3.63 20.47 -6.19
N GLY A 102 -4.24 21.47 -5.54
CA GLY A 102 -3.52 22.57 -4.91
C GLY A 102 -2.79 22.16 -3.62
N ILE A 103 -3.54 22.10 -2.52
CA ILE A 103 -3.00 21.87 -1.17
C ILE A 103 -2.50 20.43 -1.00
N PHE A 104 -3.07 19.46 -1.73
CA PHE A 104 -2.73 18.05 -1.62
C PHE A 104 -1.22 17.78 -1.72
N LYS A 105 -0.56 18.34 -2.75
CA LYS A 105 0.88 18.14 -2.97
C LYS A 105 1.71 18.69 -1.80
N GLY A 106 1.31 19.84 -1.25
CA GLY A 106 1.95 20.42 -0.06
C GLY A 106 1.78 19.56 1.19
N VAL A 107 0.58 19.02 1.43
CA VAL A 107 0.31 18.12 2.56
C VAL A 107 1.08 16.81 2.42
N VAL A 108 1.14 16.23 1.22
CA VAL A 108 1.91 15.01 0.94
C VAL A 108 3.40 15.26 1.19
N LEU A 109 3.93 16.42 0.81
CA LEU A 109 5.34 16.76 1.05
C LEU A 109 5.66 16.86 2.54
N LEU A 110 4.80 17.53 3.32
CA LEU A 110 4.95 17.59 4.79
C LEU A 110 4.82 16.19 5.43
N PHE A 111 3.88 15.38 4.95
CA PHE A 111 3.70 14.01 5.40
C PHE A 111 4.93 13.14 5.11
N LEU A 112 5.49 13.22 3.90
CA LEU A 112 6.71 12.52 3.49
C LEU A 112 7.91 12.94 4.35
N LEU A 113 8.01 14.24 4.66
CA LEU A 113 9.04 14.76 5.56
C LEU A 113 8.89 14.17 6.97
N ASP A 114 7.68 14.14 7.53
CA ASP A 114 7.45 13.57 8.86
C ASP A 114 7.74 12.06 8.90
N VAL A 115 7.29 11.30 7.89
CA VAL A 115 7.63 9.88 7.76
C VAL A 115 9.14 9.67 7.61
N GLY A 116 9.82 10.48 6.81
CA GLY A 116 11.27 10.44 6.67
C GLY A 116 12.01 10.73 7.98
N MET A 117 11.55 11.73 8.74
CA MET A 117 12.09 12.03 10.07
C MET A 117 11.80 10.92 11.08
N MET A 118 10.60 10.31 11.05
CA MET A 118 10.27 9.14 11.87
C MET A 118 11.18 7.96 11.55
N ALA A 119 11.42 7.69 10.27
CA ALA A 119 12.33 6.64 9.82
C ALA A 119 13.76 6.89 10.32
N ALA A 120 14.26 8.13 10.20
CA ALA A 120 15.59 8.52 10.66
C ALA A 120 15.75 8.38 12.18
N ARG A 121 14.77 8.85 12.97
CA ARG A 121 14.78 8.72 14.44
C ARG A 121 14.81 7.26 14.90
N ARG A 122 14.21 6.35 14.13
CA ARG A 122 14.13 4.93 14.47
C ARG A 122 15.21 4.07 13.79
N ILE A 123 16.09 4.65 12.98
CA ILE A 123 17.12 3.88 12.26
C ILE A 123 18.09 3.16 13.23
N ALA A 124 18.36 3.76 14.38
CA ALA A 124 19.16 3.12 15.43
C ALA A 124 18.47 1.87 16.03
N GLN A 125 17.13 1.83 16.02
CA GLN A 125 16.37 0.66 16.45
C GLN A 125 16.44 -0.46 15.41
N LEU A 126 16.59 -0.12 14.12
CA LEU A 126 16.73 -1.10 13.04
C LEU A 126 17.94 -2.02 13.24
N ALA A 127 19.04 -1.48 13.79
CA ALA A 127 20.22 -2.27 14.15
C ALA A 127 19.92 -3.39 15.16
N ARG A 128 18.89 -3.23 16.02
CA ARG A 128 18.47 -4.24 17.01
C ARG A 128 17.57 -5.33 16.41
N VAL A 129 16.96 -5.06 15.25
CA VAL A 129 16.04 -5.97 14.56
C VAL A 129 16.79 -7.09 13.82
N GLY A 130 18.04 -6.82 13.44
CA GLY A 130 18.94 -7.79 12.80
C GLY A 130 18.88 -7.77 11.27
N ALA A 131 19.99 -8.17 10.64
CA ALA A 131 20.17 -8.18 9.19
C ALA A 131 19.10 -8.97 8.41
N PRO A 132 18.60 -10.14 8.88
CA PRO A 132 17.62 -10.93 8.11
C PRO A 132 16.33 -10.16 7.79
N LEU A 133 15.84 -9.36 8.73
CA LEU A 133 14.60 -8.60 8.56
C LEU A 133 14.79 -7.36 7.68
N VAL A 134 15.97 -6.75 7.71
CA VAL A 134 16.33 -5.67 6.77
C VAL A 134 16.39 -6.22 5.34
N VAL A 135 17.07 -7.35 5.14
CA VAL A 135 17.13 -8.03 3.84
C VAL A 135 15.73 -8.39 3.36
N PHE A 136 14.89 -8.94 4.24
CA PHE A 136 13.50 -9.23 3.91
C PHE A 136 12.73 -7.97 3.48
N GLY A 137 12.91 -6.85 4.20
CA GLY A 137 12.28 -5.57 3.87
C GLY A 137 12.67 -4.96 2.53
N ILE A 138 13.77 -5.42 1.93
CA ILE A 138 14.25 -5.02 0.59
C ILE A 138 13.83 -6.05 -0.47
N VAL A 139 14.01 -7.34 -0.19
CA VAL A 139 13.75 -8.43 -1.14
C VAL A 139 12.26 -8.66 -1.35
N ALA A 140 11.43 -8.62 -0.29
CA ALA A 140 10.00 -8.88 -0.42
C ALA A 140 9.28 -7.89 -1.38
N PRO A 141 9.54 -6.56 -1.32
CA PRO A 141 9.05 -5.62 -2.33
C PRO A 141 9.43 -5.99 -3.77
N LEU A 142 10.68 -6.38 -4.00
CA LEU A 142 11.16 -6.75 -5.34
C LEU A 142 10.46 -7.98 -5.88
N VAL A 143 10.31 -9.02 -5.05
CA VAL A 143 9.59 -10.24 -5.42
C VAL A 143 8.12 -9.94 -5.72
N ASN A 144 7.45 -9.21 -4.84
CA ASN A 144 6.04 -8.86 -5.03
C ASN A 144 5.83 -7.93 -6.24
N GLY A 145 6.74 -6.99 -6.48
CA GLY A 145 6.74 -6.11 -7.64
C GLY A 145 6.90 -6.92 -8.93
N ALA A 146 7.85 -7.86 -8.98
CA ALA A 146 8.04 -8.75 -10.13
C ALA A 146 6.80 -9.61 -10.40
N LEU A 147 6.17 -10.16 -9.37
CA LEU A 147 4.89 -10.87 -9.50
C LEU A 147 3.78 -9.95 -10.02
N GLY A 148 3.70 -8.72 -9.52
CA GLY A 148 2.77 -7.70 -10.00
C GLY A 148 2.97 -7.35 -11.47
N ILE A 149 4.23 -7.20 -11.91
CA ILE A 149 4.58 -6.98 -13.33
C ILE A 149 4.13 -8.18 -14.17
N GLY A 150 4.42 -9.41 -13.74
CA GLY A 150 3.99 -10.61 -14.45
C GLY A 150 2.46 -10.69 -14.60
N LEU A 151 1.72 -10.42 -13.52
CA LEU A 151 0.26 -10.39 -13.55
C LEU A 151 -0.28 -9.26 -14.43
N ALA A 152 0.30 -8.06 -14.38
CA ALA A 152 -0.09 -6.95 -15.24
C ALA A 152 0.12 -7.27 -16.73
N SER A 153 1.20 -7.97 -17.06
CA SER A 153 1.49 -8.45 -18.42
C SER A 153 0.43 -9.44 -18.88
N LEU A 154 0.10 -10.43 -18.04
CA LEU A 154 -0.95 -11.43 -18.33
C LEU A 154 -2.33 -10.79 -18.51
N MET A 155 -2.61 -9.70 -17.80
CA MET A 155 -3.87 -8.95 -17.89
C MET A 155 -3.89 -7.95 -19.04
N GLY A 156 -2.79 -7.76 -19.78
CA GLY A 156 -2.69 -6.81 -20.88
C GLY A 156 -2.86 -5.35 -20.44
N MET A 157 -2.41 -5.01 -19.22
CA MET A 157 -2.54 -3.64 -18.69
C MET A 157 -1.69 -2.66 -19.51
N ALA A 158 -2.13 -1.40 -19.62
CA ALA A 158 -1.31 -0.34 -20.20
C ALA A 158 -0.08 -0.03 -19.32
N VAL A 159 0.97 0.56 -19.90
CA VAL A 159 2.27 0.80 -19.24
C VAL A 159 2.14 1.53 -17.90
N GLY A 160 1.41 2.64 -17.86
CA GLY A 160 1.21 3.42 -16.62
C GLY A 160 0.43 2.65 -15.55
N ASP A 161 -0.59 1.90 -15.97
CA ASP A 161 -1.42 1.10 -15.07
C ASP A 161 -0.63 -0.10 -14.51
N ALA A 162 0.15 -0.77 -15.37
CA ALA A 162 1.03 -1.87 -14.98
C ALA A 162 2.08 -1.40 -13.96
N PHE A 163 2.64 -0.20 -14.16
CA PHE A 163 3.58 0.39 -13.21
C PHE A 163 2.94 0.66 -11.86
N LEU A 164 1.80 1.33 -11.83
CA LEU A 164 1.09 1.60 -10.58
C LEU A 164 0.65 0.31 -9.89
N PHE A 165 0.20 -0.70 -10.64
CA PHE A 165 -0.16 -2.00 -10.09
C PHE A 165 1.03 -2.72 -9.47
N ALA A 166 2.16 -2.81 -10.18
CA ALA A 166 3.39 -3.39 -9.66
C ALA A 166 3.87 -2.67 -8.39
N LEU A 167 3.77 -1.34 -8.36
CA LEU A 167 4.13 -0.53 -7.20
C LEU A 167 3.22 -0.80 -5.99
N LEU A 168 1.91 -1.00 -6.21
CA LEU A 168 0.97 -1.43 -5.16
C LEU A 168 1.33 -2.82 -4.62
N CYS A 169 1.69 -3.77 -5.47
CA CYS A 169 2.15 -5.09 -5.06
C CYS A 169 3.46 -5.05 -4.25
N ALA A 170 4.40 -4.20 -4.67
CA ALA A 170 5.70 -4.02 -4.00
C ALA A 170 5.59 -3.26 -2.67
N SER A 171 4.45 -2.66 -2.37
CA SER A 171 4.26 -1.79 -1.20
C SER A 171 4.04 -2.55 0.11
N SER A 172 4.13 -1.80 1.21
CA SER A 172 3.77 -2.23 2.54
C SER A 172 2.92 -1.17 3.24
N SER A 173 1.82 -1.59 3.87
CA SER A 173 1.01 -0.70 4.69
C SER A 173 1.69 -0.44 6.04
N TYR A 174 1.58 0.79 6.52
CA TYR A 174 2.06 1.25 7.83
C TYR A 174 0.99 2.06 8.59
N ILE A 175 -0.27 2.00 8.13
CA ILE A 175 -1.42 2.68 8.74
C ILE A 175 -2.47 1.64 9.15
N ALA A 176 -3.28 1.17 8.20
CA ALA A 176 -4.42 0.31 8.53
C ALA A 176 -4.01 -1.13 8.84
N ALA A 177 -3.10 -1.73 8.06
CA ALA A 177 -2.71 -3.13 8.30
C ALA A 177 -2.06 -3.31 9.69
N PRO A 178 -1.14 -2.44 10.14
CA PRO A 178 -0.69 -2.43 11.53
C PRO A 178 -1.81 -2.40 12.58
N ALA A 179 -2.78 -1.50 12.42
CA ALA A 179 -3.89 -1.35 13.35
C ALA A 179 -4.77 -2.61 13.40
N ALA A 180 -5.09 -3.19 12.24
CA ALA A 180 -5.86 -4.42 12.15
C ALA A 180 -5.10 -5.62 12.76
N MET A 181 -3.79 -5.74 12.50
CA MET A 181 -2.98 -6.83 13.08
C MET A 181 -2.89 -6.73 14.60
N ARG A 182 -2.79 -5.50 15.16
CA ARG A 182 -2.82 -5.29 16.62
C ARG A 182 -4.10 -5.81 17.28
N GLN A 183 -5.23 -5.62 16.62
CA GLN A 183 -6.52 -6.06 17.13
C GLN A 183 -6.71 -7.57 16.96
N ALA A 184 -6.26 -8.12 15.83
CA ALA A 184 -6.48 -9.52 15.49
C ALA A 184 -5.44 -10.49 16.10
N ILE A 185 -4.24 -10.00 16.41
CA ILE A 185 -3.09 -10.82 16.85
C ILE A 185 -2.38 -10.10 18.01
N PRO A 186 -2.79 -10.35 19.27
CA PRO A 186 -2.22 -9.69 20.45
C PRO A 186 -0.71 -9.89 20.63
N GLU A 187 -0.17 -11.00 20.13
CA GLU A 187 1.25 -11.35 20.22
C GLU A 187 2.11 -10.62 19.17
N ALA A 188 1.50 -9.98 18.17
CA ALA A 188 2.22 -9.31 17.11
C ALA A 188 2.88 -8.03 17.64
N ASN A 189 4.20 -7.90 17.46
CA ASN A 189 4.92 -6.69 17.86
C ASN A 189 4.73 -5.57 16.81
N PRO A 190 3.94 -4.52 17.11
CA PRO A 190 3.59 -3.53 16.09
C PRO A 190 4.72 -2.59 15.74
N GLY A 191 5.57 -2.33 16.73
CA GLY A 191 6.78 -1.56 16.53
C GLY A 191 7.68 -2.19 15.47
N LEU A 192 7.70 -3.53 15.36
CA LEU A 192 8.59 -4.23 14.43
C LEU A 192 8.18 -4.05 12.96
N PHE A 193 6.94 -4.37 12.61
CA PHE A 193 6.49 -4.29 11.22
C PHE A 193 6.28 -2.85 10.75
N GLU A 194 5.91 -1.93 11.65
CA GLU A 194 5.90 -0.49 11.34
C GLU A 194 7.30 0.05 11.08
N LEU A 195 8.27 -0.34 11.91
CA LEU A 195 9.67 0.05 11.75
C LEU A 195 10.24 -0.44 10.42
N LEU A 196 10.04 -1.71 10.08
CA LEU A 196 10.54 -2.25 8.81
C LEU A 196 9.86 -1.61 7.59
N SER A 197 8.54 -1.40 7.65
CA SER A 197 7.78 -0.76 6.58
C SER A 197 8.24 0.68 6.35
N LEU A 198 8.36 1.49 7.41
CA LEU A 198 8.70 2.92 7.33
C LEU A 198 10.19 3.20 7.14
N SER A 199 11.08 2.43 7.77
CA SER A 199 12.52 2.70 7.76
C SER A 199 13.29 1.95 6.69
N VAL A 200 12.73 0.87 6.12
CA VAL A 200 13.42 0.07 5.10
C VAL A 200 12.64 0.08 3.79
N THR A 201 11.46 -0.50 3.80
CA THR A 201 10.70 -0.79 2.58
C THR A 201 10.24 0.48 1.87
N PHE A 202 9.72 1.44 2.63
CA PHE A 202 9.25 2.70 2.06
C PHE A 202 10.40 3.51 1.41
N PRO A 203 11.51 3.84 2.11
CA PRO A 203 12.64 4.54 1.48
C PRO A 203 13.24 3.79 0.29
N PHE A 204 13.32 2.46 0.39
CA PHE A 204 13.79 1.61 -0.70
C PHE A 204 12.89 1.72 -1.93
N ASN A 205 11.57 1.56 -1.76
CA ASN A 205 10.64 1.63 -2.89
C ASN A 205 10.63 3.01 -3.54
N ILE A 206 10.69 4.08 -2.76
CA ILE A 206 10.73 5.45 -3.33
C ILE A 206 12.03 5.70 -4.09
N SER A 207 13.18 5.31 -3.52
CA SER A 207 14.50 5.66 -4.07
C SER A 207 14.95 4.74 -5.20
N ILE A 208 14.64 3.44 -5.10
CA ILE A 208 15.14 2.40 -6.00
C ILE A 208 13.97 1.66 -6.67
N GLY A 209 12.94 1.29 -5.92
CA GLY A 209 11.82 0.51 -6.44
C GLY A 209 11.12 1.19 -7.62
N ILE A 210 10.68 2.44 -7.47
CA ILE A 210 10.00 3.21 -8.53
C ILE A 210 10.80 3.24 -9.84
N PRO A 211 12.06 3.74 -9.86
CA PRO A 211 12.82 3.77 -11.11
C PRO A 211 13.09 2.35 -11.66
N LEU A 212 13.30 1.36 -10.80
CA LEU A 212 13.53 -0.02 -11.22
C LEU A 212 12.30 -0.65 -11.86
N TYR A 213 11.13 -0.59 -11.22
CA TYR A 213 9.88 -1.16 -11.75
C TYR A 213 9.50 -0.49 -13.07
N TRP A 214 9.67 0.83 -13.16
CA TRP A 214 9.44 1.58 -14.40
C TRP A 214 10.36 1.12 -15.54
N TRP A 215 11.66 0.97 -15.26
CA TRP A 215 12.63 0.50 -16.24
C TRP A 215 12.31 -0.91 -16.75
N ILE A 216 11.94 -1.84 -15.85
CA ILE A 216 11.55 -3.20 -16.24
C ILE A 216 10.32 -3.17 -17.14
N ILE A 217 9.27 -2.45 -16.73
CA ILE A 217 8.00 -2.43 -17.47
C ILE A 217 8.18 -1.80 -18.85
N THR A 218 8.86 -0.66 -18.95
CA THR A 218 9.09 0.00 -20.26
C THR A 218 9.96 -0.83 -21.21
N THR A 219 10.78 -1.74 -20.67
CA THR A 219 11.55 -2.71 -21.47
C THR A 219 10.67 -3.87 -21.96
N LEU A 220 9.73 -4.34 -21.13
CA LEU A 220 8.88 -5.49 -21.43
C LEU A 220 7.61 -5.16 -22.24
N TRP A 221 7.17 -3.90 -22.22
CA TRP A 221 5.94 -3.43 -22.90
C TRP A 221 6.18 -2.84 -24.30
N GLN A 222 7.30 -3.18 -24.94
CA GLN A 222 7.54 -2.89 -26.36
C GLN A 222 6.77 -3.85 -27.26
#